data_AF-A0AAV7CHE3-F1
#
_entry.id   AF-A0AAV7CHE3-F1
#
_cell.length_a   1.000
_cell.length_b   1.000
_cell.length_c   1.000
_cell.angle_alpha   90.00
_cell.angle_beta   90.00
_cell.angle_gamma   90.00
#
_symmetry.space_group_name_H-M   'P 1'
#
loop_
_entity.id
_entity.type
_entity.pdbx_description
1 polymer ?
#
loop_
_entity_poly.entity_id
_entity_poly.type
_entity_poly.pdbx_seq_one_letter_code
_entity_poly.pdbx_strand_id
1 'polypeptide(L)'
;MAASSSLSRCVVSPAGKHSASVIFLHGSGDTGPGIKSWIREILKKDLAFSHIKVIFPTAPARPYTPMMGGISNVWFDRYKISIDSPEHLDSVNSMCQVLTDLIKEETAAGIAKNRILLGGFSMGGAMAMHLAYRYHRDVAGVFALSSFLNENSVVYKVQFYVLKWIVSVAGGVDL
;
A
#
# COMPACT_ATOMS: atom_id res chain seq x y z
N MET A 1 -16.32 15.33 12.52
CA MET A 1 -14.86 15.10 12.58
C MET A 1 -14.65 13.70 13.11
N ALA A 2 -14.52 12.69 12.24
CA ALA A 2 -14.15 11.35 12.69
C ALA A 2 -12.67 11.42 13.08
N ALA A 3 -12.34 11.09 14.32
CA ALA A 3 -10.96 10.96 14.74
C ALA A 3 -10.27 9.95 13.81
N SER A 4 -9.20 10.36 13.14
CA SER A 4 -8.37 9.45 12.36
C SER A 4 -7.76 8.46 13.36
N SER A 5 -8.29 7.25 13.41
CA SER A 5 -7.74 6.19 14.25
C SER A 5 -6.43 5.74 13.62
N SER A 6 -5.32 6.17 14.22
CA SER A 6 -3.98 5.76 13.80
C SER A 6 -3.88 4.24 13.73
N LEU A 7 -3.35 3.73 12.62
CA LEU A 7 -3.13 2.28 12.47
C LEU A 7 -2.11 1.79 13.51
N SER A 8 -2.48 0.72 14.22
CA SER A 8 -1.53 -0.13 14.94
C SER A 8 -0.39 -0.52 14.01
N ARG A 9 0.85 -0.41 14.48
CA ARG A 9 2.04 -0.66 13.66
C ARG A 9 3.21 -1.09 14.53
N CYS A 10 4.11 -1.90 13.97
CA CYS A 10 5.43 -2.10 14.54
C CYS A 10 6.49 -1.49 13.61
N VAL A 11 7.59 -1.04 14.20
CA VAL A 11 8.64 -0.30 13.50
C VAL A 11 9.97 -1.00 13.72
N VAL A 12 10.81 -1.00 12.68
CA VAL A 12 12.25 -1.26 12.77
C VAL A 12 12.95 0.06 12.48
N SER A 13 13.58 0.63 13.51
CA SER A 13 14.31 1.88 13.39
C SER A 13 15.58 1.70 12.54
N PRO A 14 15.98 2.72 11.78
CA PRO A 14 17.28 2.71 11.12
C PRO A 14 18.41 2.73 12.15
N ALA A 15 19.57 2.15 11.80
CA ALA A 15 20.74 2.16 12.70
C ALA A 15 21.40 3.54 12.84
N GLY A 16 21.23 4.42 11.84
CA GLY A 16 21.72 5.79 11.83
C GLY A 16 20.60 6.79 11.55
N LYS A 17 20.95 7.96 11.00
CA LYS A 17 19.99 9.02 10.70
C LYS A 17 18.90 8.51 9.75
N HIS A 18 17.65 8.64 10.18
CA HIS A 18 16.46 8.35 9.36
C HIS A 18 16.40 9.32 8.17
N SER A 19 16.44 8.79 6.94
CA SER A 19 16.36 9.60 5.71
C SER A 19 15.50 8.97 4.61
N ALA A 20 14.86 7.84 4.90
CA ALA A 20 13.94 7.14 4.01
C ALA A 20 13.03 6.22 4.82
N SER A 21 11.89 5.85 4.26
CA SER A 21 10.94 4.93 4.90
C SER A 21 10.47 3.85 3.94
N VAL A 22 10.22 2.66 4.47
CA VAL A 22 9.50 1.59 3.79
C VAL A 22 8.21 1.33 4.57
N ILE A 23 7.07 1.41 3.89
CA ILE A 23 5.79 0.97 4.45
C ILE A 23 5.49 -0.41 3.84
N PHE A 24 5.56 -1.45 4.68
CA PHE A 24 5.42 -2.85 4.28
C PHE A 24 4.08 -3.41 4.79
N LEU A 25 3.16 -3.65 3.86
CA LEU A 25 1.81 -4.13 4.13
C LEU A 25 1.74 -5.67 4.13
N HIS A 26 1.13 -6.24 5.17
CA HIS A 26 0.98 -7.70 5.32
C HIS A 26 -0.11 -8.29 4.40
N GLY A 27 -0.17 -9.62 4.30
CA GLY A 27 -1.23 -10.35 3.59
C GLY A 27 -2.55 -10.45 4.36
N SER A 28 -3.62 -10.94 3.72
CA SER A 28 -4.93 -11.09 4.38
C SER A 28 -4.86 -11.97 5.63
N GLY A 29 -5.43 -11.51 6.75
CA GLY A 29 -5.50 -12.26 8.01
C GLY A 29 -4.27 -12.16 8.90
N ASP A 30 -3.20 -11.51 8.44
CA ASP A 30 -1.97 -11.30 9.21
C ASP A 30 -2.00 -9.97 9.99
N THR A 31 -0.88 -9.58 10.59
CA THR A 31 -0.67 -8.32 11.32
C THR A 31 0.71 -7.75 11.02
N GLY A 32 0.96 -6.50 11.42
CA GLY A 32 2.30 -5.90 11.35
C GLY A 32 3.38 -6.73 12.08
N PRO A 33 3.17 -7.12 13.36
CA PRO A 33 4.09 -8.03 14.06
C PRO A 33 4.24 -9.40 13.41
N GLY A 34 3.17 -9.96 12.84
CA GLY A 34 3.20 -11.26 12.16
C GLY A 34 4.10 -11.25 10.93
N ILE A 35 3.88 -10.33 9.98
CA ILE A 35 4.72 -10.22 8.78
C ILE A 35 6.17 -9.88 9.13
N LYS A 36 6.41 -9.01 10.12
CA LYS A 36 7.75 -8.70 10.60
C LYS A 36 8.46 -9.96 11.10
N SER A 37 7.78 -10.78 11.89
CA SER A 37 8.33 -12.03 12.44
C SER A 37 8.60 -13.05 11.34
N TRP A 38 7.69 -13.19 10.38
CA TRP A 38 7.87 -14.09 9.24
C TRP A 38 9.07 -13.69 8.37
N ILE A 39 9.23 -12.41 8.08
CA ILE A 39 10.41 -11.89 7.36
C ILE A 39 11.70 -12.20 8.15
N ARG A 40 11.68 -12.00 9.47
CA ARG A 40 12.83 -12.33 10.33
C ARG A 40 13.18 -13.81 10.28
N GLU A 41 12.19 -14.69 10.27
CA GLU A 41 12.38 -16.14 10.19
C GLU A 41 12.99 -16.59 8.86
N ILE A 42 12.59 -15.96 7.75
CA ILE A 42 13.15 -16.21 6.41
C ILE A 42 14.58 -15.70 6.32
N LEU A 43 14.82 -14.44 6.73
CA LEU A 43 16.12 -13.79 6.59
C LEU A 43 17.12 -14.17 7.69
N LYS A 44 16.66 -14.86 8.74
CA LYS A 44 17.40 -15.15 9.99
C LYS A 44 17.91 -13.88 10.70
N LYS A 45 17.32 -12.72 10.41
CA LYS A 45 17.61 -11.42 11.02
C LYS A 45 16.47 -10.43 10.73
N ASP A 46 16.36 -9.38 11.52
CA ASP A 46 15.41 -8.31 11.23
C ASP A 46 15.73 -7.63 9.90
N LEU A 47 14.68 -7.24 9.17
CA LEU A 47 14.81 -6.39 7.99
C LEU A 47 15.12 -4.95 8.44
N ALA A 48 16.40 -4.68 8.64
CA ALA A 48 16.93 -3.41 9.14
C ALA A 48 17.94 -2.80 8.17
N PHE A 49 18.03 -1.47 8.18
CA PHE A 49 18.89 -0.70 7.27
C PHE A 49 19.55 0.47 8.01
N SER A 50 20.65 1.00 7.48
CA SER A 50 21.36 2.12 8.11
C SER A 50 20.55 3.42 8.15
N HIS A 51 19.70 3.67 7.15
CA HIS A 51 19.01 4.95 6.98
C HIS A 51 17.50 4.84 6.67
N ILE A 52 16.99 3.62 6.59
CA ILE A 52 15.59 3.34 6.21
C ILE A 52 14.84 2.83 7.45
N LYS A 53 13.78 3.54 7.83
CA LYS A 53 12.81 3.07 8.81
C LYS A 53 11.83 2.11 8.13
N VAL A 54 11.63 0.92 8.67
CA VAL A 54 10.64 -0.02 8.14
C VAL A 54 9.40 -0.02 9.04
N ILE A 55 8.24 0.26 8.46
CA ILE A 55 6.95 0.38 9.14
C ILE A 55 6.07 -0.78 8.66
N PHE A 56 5.61 -1.60 9.61
CA PHE A 56 4.69 -2.70 9.37
C PHE A 56 3.35 -2.36 10.04
N PRO A 57 2.43 -1.65 9.34
CA PRO A 57 1.10 -1.38 9.88
C PRO A 57 0.24 -2.64 9.88
N THR A 58 -0.75 -2.67 10.76
CA THR A 58 -1.78 -3.72 10.86
C THR A 58 -3.08 -3.20 10.27
N ALA A 59 -3.64 -3.94 9.30
CA ALA A 59 -4.95 -3.65 8.76
C ALA A 59 -6.01 -3.76 9.88
N PRO A 60 -6.99 -2.83 9.98
CA PRO A 60 -8.08 -2.95 10.93
C PRO A 60 -8.89 -4.24 10.70
N ALA A 61 -9.31 -4.87 11.80
CA ALA A 61 -10.22 -5.99 11.76
C ALA A 61 -11.57 -5.58 11.14
N ARG A 62 -12.03 -6.33 10.14
CA ARG A 62 -13.30 -6.08 9.43
C ARG A 62 -13.89 -7.39 8.86
N PRO A 63 -15.19 -7.44 8.54
CA PRO A 63 -15.77 -8.55 7.80
C PRO A 63 -15.06 -8.76 6.46
N TYR A 64 -14.82 -10.02 6.10
CA TYR A 64 -14.19 -10.40 4.84
C TYR A 64 -15.08 -11.38 4.08
N THR A 65 -15.54 -10.99 2.90
CA THR A 65 -16.52 -11.74 2.10
C THR A 65 -16.06 -13.17 1.77
N PRO A 66 -14.79 -13.42 1.36
CA PRO A 66 -14.31 -14.78 1.09
C PRO A 66 -14.26 -15.68 2.32
N MET A 67 -14.35 -15.10 3.54
CA MET A 67 -14.44 -15.82 4.81
C MET A 67 -15.87 -15.85 5.35
N MET A 68 -16.88 -15.80 4.46
CA MET A 68 -18.30 -15.80 4.81
C MET A 68 -18.69 -14.70 5.81
N GLY A 69 -18.05 -13.52 5.71
CA GLY A 69 -18.30 -12.38 6.60
C GLY A 69 -17.59 -12.45 7.95
N GLY A 70 -16.77 -13.47 8.20
CA GLY A 70 -15.94 -13.54 9.40
C GLY A 70 -14.99 -12.34 9.52
N ILE A 71 -14.65 -11.98 10.76
CA ILE A 71 -13.75 -10.85 11.05
C ILE A 71 -12.29 -11.25 10.81
N SER A 72 -11.60 -10.46 9.99
CA SER A 72 -10.18 -10.67 9.67
C SER A 72 -9.46 -9.32 9.51
N ASN A 73 -8.15 -9.29 9.72
CA ASN A 73 -7.31 -8.13 9.42
C ASN A 73 -7.04 -8.09 7.92
N VAL A 74 -7.83 -7.31 7.19
CA VAL A 74 -7.74 -7.20 5.73
C VAL A 74 -7.76 -5.74 5.30
N TRP A 75 -6.92 -5.40 4.32
CA TRP A 75 -6.81 -4.02 3.81
C TRP A 75 -8.08 -3.59 3.08
N PHE A 76 -8.68 -4.50 2.33
CA PHE A 76 -9.87 -4.28 1.53
C PHE A 76 -10.61 -5.60 1.35
N ASP A 77 -11.87 -5.53 0.93
CA ASP A 77 -12.68 -6.72 0.70
C ASP A 77 -12.55 -7.26 -0.73
N ARG A 78 -12.86 -8.53 -0.93
CA ARG A 78 -12.89 -9.17 -2.26
C ARG A 78 -14.20 -9.93 -2.42
N TYR A 79 -14.91 -9.73 -3.53
CA TYR A 79 -16.07 -10.57 -3.82
C TYR A 79 -15.67 -12.04 -4.02
N LYS A 80 -14.52 -12.28 -4.67
CA LYS A 80 -13.92 -13.60 -4.90
C LYS A 80 -12.39 -13.49 -4.93
N ILE A 81 -11.70 -14.58 -4.61
CA ILE A 81 -10.25 -14.70 -4.79
C ILE A 81 -9.99 -15.14 -6.24
N SER A 82 -10.16 -14.19 -7.17
CA SER A 82 -9.92 -14.41 -8.60
C SER A 82 -9.62 -13.08 -9.29
N ILE A 83 -8.86 -13.14 -10.39
CA ILE A 83 -8.44 -11.97 -11.17
C ILE A 83 -9.57 -11.39 -12.02
N ASP A 84 -10.49 -12.24 -12.48
CA ASP A 84 -11.67 -11.92 -13.30
C ASP A 84 -12.81 -11.24 -12.52
N SER A 85 -12.74 -11.27 -11.18
CA SER A 85 -13.71 -10.61 -10.30
C SER A 85 -13.51 -9.09 -10.29
N PRO A 86 -14.56 -8.27 -10.12
CA PRO A 86 -14.38 -6.83 -9.91
C PRO A 86 -13.69 -6.52 -8.58
N GLU A 87 -13.00 -5.38 -8.52
CA GLU A 87 -12.45 -4.85 -7.28
C GLU A 87 -13.56 -4.31 -6.39
N HIS A 88 -13.47 -4.52 -5.07
CA HIS A 88 -14.36 -3.84 -4.13
C HIS A 88 -13.88 -2.41 -3.86
N LEU A 89 -14.04 -1.52 -4.85
CA LEU A 89 -13.41 -0.20 -4.89
C LEU A 89 -13.68 0.68 -3.66
N ASP A 90 -14.87 0.63 -3.05
CA ASP A 90 -15.16 1.44 -1.87
C ASP A 90 -14.25 1.11 -0.70
N SER A 91 -13.99 -0.18 -0.49
CA SER A 91 -13.11 -0.66 0.58
C SER A 91 -11.64 -0.33 0.30
N VAL A 92 -11.23 -0.42 -0.97
CA VAL A 92 -9.89 -0.02 -1.43
C VAL A 92 -9.68 1.48 -1.26
N ASN A 93 -10.64 2.31 -1.68
CA ASN A 93 -10.57 3.77 -1.61
C ASN A 93 -10.52 4.26 -0.17
N SER A 94 -11.36 3.68 0.70
CA SER A 94 -11.32 3.97 2.13
C SER A 94 -9.95 3.66 2.73
N MET A 95 -9.37 2.50 2.41
CA MET A 95 -8.05 2.14 2.91
C MET A 95 -6.92 3.00 2.32
N CYS A 96 -7.05 3.44 1.06
CA CYS A 96 -6.13 4.43 0.49
C CYS A 96 -6.10 5.73 1.30
N GLN A 97 -7.25 6.21 1.80
CA GLN A 97 -7.30 7.41 2.64
C GLN A 97 -6.57 7.19 3.97
N VAL A 98 -6.83 6.06 4.63
CA VAL A 98 -6.17 5.70 5.90
C VAL A 98 -4.65 5.59 5.73
N LEU A 99 -4.18 4.89 4.70
CA LEU A 99 -2.74 4.75 4.42
C LEU A 99 -2.10 6.05 3.90
N THR A 100 -2.89 6.93 3.29
CA THR A 100 -2.43 8.29 2.94
C THR A 100 -2.09 9.09 4.18
N ASP A 101 -2.85 8.96 5.27
CA ASP A 101 -2.53 9.64 6.52
C ASP A 101 -1.22 9.10 7.13
N LEU A 102 -0.96 7.79 7.03
CA LEU A 102 0.34 7.22 7.43
C LEU A 102 1.51 7.79 6.59
N ILE A 103 1.32 7.98 5.28
CA ILE A 103 2.33 8.64 4.43
C ILE A 103 2.52 10.09 4.86
N LYS A 104 1.44 10.82 5.18
CA LYS A 104 1.53 12.21 5.64
C LYS A 104 2.33 12.32 6.93
N GLU A 105 2.14 11.39 7.88
CA GLU A 105 2.93 11.34 9.11
C GLU A 105 4.44 11.22 8.80
N GLU A 106 4.84 10.38 7.85
CA GLU A 106 6.25 10.26 7.44
C GLU A 106 6.78 11.53 6.78
N THR A 107 5.96 12.18 5.94
CA THR A 107 6.35 13.46 5.32
C THR A 107 6.46 14.59 6.34
N ALA A 108 5.59 14.61 7.35
CA ALA A 108 5.64 15.57 8.46
C ALA A 108 6.88 15.33 9.34
N ALA A 109 7.36 14.08 9.42
CA ALA A 109 8.63 13.73 10.06
C ALA A 109 9.87 14.06 9.20
N GLY A 110 9.71 14.75 8.06
CA GLY A 110 10.81 15.23 7.22
C GLY A 110 11.27 14.25 6.14
N ILE A 111 10.53 13.16 5.90
CA ILE A 111 10.86 12.21 4.83
C ILE A 111 10.14 12.62 3.54
N ALA A 112 10.90 13.06 2.54
CA ALA A 112 10.35 13.37 1.23
C ALA A 112 9.68 12.13 0.61
N LYS A 113 8.56 12.30 -0.12
CA LYS A 113 7.82 11.17 -0.71
C LYS A 113 8.67 10.31 -1.64
N ASN A 114 9.57 10.92 -2.42
CA ASN A 114 10.54 10.20 -3.26
C ASN A 114 11.62 9.42 -2.47
N ARG A 115 11.52 9.40 -1.13
CA ARG A 115 12.30 8.57 -0.19
C ARG A 115 11.42 7.60 0.58
N ILE A 116 10.16 7.43 0.19
CA ILE A 116 9.21 6.47 0.75
C ILE A 116 8.98 5.36 -0.27
N LEU A 117 9.27 4.11 0.10
CA LEU A 117 8.88 2.91 -0.65
C LEU A 117 7.59 2.34 -0.08
N LEU A 118 6.66 1.98 -0.97
CA LEU A 118 5.41 1.30 -0.60
C LEU A 118 5.45 -0.13 -1.12
N GLY A 119 4.99 -1.09 -0.34
CA GLY A 119 4.85 -2.45 -0.86
C GLY A 119 4.29 -3.42 0.13
N GLY A 120 4.18 -4.67 -0.28
CA GLY A 120 3.65 -5.70 0.60
C GLY A 120 3.54 -7.07 -0.02
N PHE A 121 3.04 -8.00 0.78
CA PHE A 121 2.79 -9.39 0.40
C PHE A 121 1.31 -9.63 0.12
N SER A 122 1.00 -10.36 -0.95
CA SER A 122 -0.35 -10.75 -1.35
C SER A 122 -1.33 -9.56 -1.39
N MET A 123 -2.33 -9.51 -0.50
CA MET A 123 -3.25 -8.38 -0.40
C MET A 123 -2.54 -7.04 -0.15
N GLY A 124 -1.45 -7.03 0.62
CA GLY A 124 -0.67 -5.83 0.89
C GLY A 124 0.02 -5.26 -0.35
N GLY A 125 0.53 -6.12 -1.24
CA GLY A 125 1.14 -5.65 -2.49
C GLY A 125 0.08 -5.08 -3.46
N ALA A 126 -1.09 -5.69 -3.53
CA ALA A 126 -2.23 -5.13 -4.28
C ALA A 126 -2.65 -3.75 -3.74
N MET A 127 -2.72 -3.61 -2.40
CA MET A 127 -3.03 -2.34 -1.75
C MET A 127 -1.97 -1.27 -2.04
N ALA A 128 -0.68 -1.63 -2.00
CA ALA A 128 0.42 -0.72 -2.30
C ALA A 128 0.36 -0.19 -3.75
N MET A 129 0.01 -1.04 -4.72
CA MET A 129 -0.19 -0.64 -6.11
C MET A 129 -1.35 0.35 -6.27
N HIS A 130 -2.49 0.11 -5.61
CA HIS A 130 -3.59 1.08 -5.60
C HIS A 130 -3.19 2.42 -4.98
N LEU A 131 -2.46 2.40 -3.88
CA LEU A 131 -2.06 3.60 -3.16
C LEU A 131 -1.10 4.45 -4.00
N ALA A 132 -0.03 3.85 -4.52
CA ALA A 132 0.99 4.56 -5.27
C ALA A 132 0.48 5.05 -6.63
N TYR A 133 -0.02 4.16 -7.49
CA TYR A 133 -0.31 4.52 -8.89
C TYR A 133 -1.53 5.44 -9.05
N ARG A 134 -2.38 5.53 -8.02
CA ARG A 134 -3.57 6.39 -8.05
C ARG A 134 -3.42 7.67 -7.23
N TYR A 135 -2.74 7.63 -6.09
CA TYR A 135 -2.73 8.74 -5.13
C TYR A 135 -1.33 9.30 -4.82
N HIS A 136 -0.27 8.48 -4.89
CA HIS A 136 1.10 8.86 -4.50
C HIS A 136 2.12 8.41 -5.54
N ARG A 137 2.02 8.94 -6.76
CA ARG A 137 2.91 8.57 -7.88
C ARG A 137 4.34 9.10 -7.73
N ASP A 138 4.54 9.98 -6.77
CA ASP A 138 5.78 10.64 -6.39
C ASP A 138 6.57 9.88 -5.30
N VAL A 139 6.11 8.66 -4.93
CA VAL A 139 6.87 7.76 -4.06
C VAL A 139 8.12 7.22 -4.75
N ALA A 140 9.10 6.78 -3.96
CA ALA A 140 10.37 6.26 -4.46
C ALA A 140 10.20 5.01 -5.36
N GLY A 141 9.14 4.24 -5.10
CA GLY A 141 8.85 3.02 -5.83
C GLY A 141 7.83 2.14 -5.13
N VAL A 142 7.45 1.06 -5.82
CA VAL A 142 6.49 0.08 -5.35
C VAL A 142 7.05 -1.32 -5.49
N PHE A 143 6.85 -2.19 -4.49
CA PHE A 143 7.08 -3.62 -4.62
C PHE A 143 5.83 -4.42 -4.26
N ALA A 144 5.62 -5.53 -4.95
CA ALA A 144 4.46 -6.41 -4.72
C ALA A 144 4.93 -7.87 -4.77
N LEU A 145 4.78 -8.58 -3.66
CA LEU A 145 5.22 -9.96 -3.52
C LEU A 145 4.00 -10.87 -3.61
N SER A 146 3.95 -11.78 -4.58
CA SER A 146 2.84 -12.72 -4.78
C SER A 146 1.46 -12.04 -4.81
N SER A 147 1.36 -10.94 -5.54
CA SER A 147 0.17 -10.07 -5.58
C SER A 147 -0.41 -9.98 -6.99
N PHE A 148 -1.67 -9.58 -7.10
CA PHE A 148 -2.33 -9.31 -8.38
C PHE A 148 -3.29 -8.13 -8.27
N LEU A 149 -3.55 -7.48 -9.41
CA LEU A 149 -4.67 -6.57 -9.62
C LEU A 149 -5.73 -7.27 -10.47
N ASN A 150 -7.00 -6.94 -10.27
CA ASN A 150 -8.09 -7.50 -11.05
C ASN A 150 -8.05 -6.99 -12.50
N GLU A 151 -8.52 -7.78 -13.47
CA GLU A 151 -8.31 -7.52 -14.92
C GLU A 151 -8.69 -6.09 -15.35
N ASN A 152 -9.79 -5.57 -14.81
CA ASN A 152 -10.32 -4.25 -15.13
C ASN A 152 -9.98 -3.17 -14.09
N SER A 153 -8.87 -3.36 -13.35
CA SER A 153 -8.45 -2.48 -12.26
C SER A 153 -8.45 -1.01 -12.66
N VAL A 154 -8.90 -0.16 -11.74
CA VAL A 154 -8.80 1.30 -11.89
C VAL A 154 -7.33 1.76 -12.00
N VAL A 155 -6.38 0.99 -11.45
CA VAL A 155 -4.94 1.28 -11.57
C VAL A 155 -4.51 1.36 -13.03
N TYR A 156 -4.94 0.41 -13.86
CA TYR A 156 -4.61 0.41 -15.29
C TYR A 156 -5.18 1.65 -16.00
N LYS A 157 -6.43 1.99 -15.70
CA LYS A 157 -7.15 3.11 -16.33
C LYS A 157 -6.49 4.46 -16.02
N VAL A 158 -6.03 4.63 -14.79
CA VAL A 158 -5.41 5.86 -14.31
C VAL A 158 -4.08 6.14 -15.01
N GLN A 159 -3.34 5.10 -15.43
CA GLN A 159 -2.14 5.25 -16.28
C GLN A 159 -2.51 5.71 -17.69
N PHE A 160 -3.57 5.15 -18.28
CA PHE A 160 -4.03 5.52 -19.62
C PHE A 160 -4.58 6.94 -19.70
N TYR A 161 -5.20 7.47 -18.63
CA TYR A 161 -5.62 8.87 -18.63
C TYR A 161 -4.45 9.83 -18.66
N VAL A 162 -3.33 9.54 -17.97
CA VAL A 162 -2.11 10.37 -18.06
C VAL A 162 -1.54 10.32 -19.46
N LEU A 163 -1.47 9.14 -20.08
CA LEU A 163 -0.98 9.02 -21.44
C LEU A 163 -1.90 9.71 -22.44
N LYS A 164 -3.24 9.58 -22.30
CA LYS A 164 -4.22 10.32 -23.11
C LYS A 164 -4.13 11.82 -22.88
N TRP A 165 -3.90 12.28 -21.66
CA TRP A 165 -3.70 13.70 -21.36
C TRP A 165 -2.39 14.21 -21.98
N ILE A 166 -1.29 13.46 -21.90
CA ILE A 166 -0.03 13.78 -22.58
C ILE A 166 -0.23 13.85 -24.10
N VAL A 167 -0.93 12.87 -24.69
CA VAL A 167 -1.25 12.87 -26.13
C VAL A 167 -2.18 14.05 -26.49
N SER A 168 -3.15 14.38 -25.64
CA SER A 168 -4.07 15.50 -25.87
C SER A 168 -3.42 16.87 -25.65
N VAL A 169 -2.43 16.98 -24.76
CA VAL A 169 -1.64 18.21 -24.55
C VAL A 169 -0.58 18.36 -25.64
N ALA A 170 -0.09 17.27 -26.22
CA ALA A 170 0.82 17.28 -27.36
C ALA A 170 0.11 17.48 -28.73
N GLY A 171 -1.23 17.38 -28.78
CA GLY A 171 -2.04 17.52 -29.99
C GLY A 171 -2.65 18.90 -30.22
N GLY A 172 -2.31 19.90 -29.40
CA GLY A 172 -2.82 21.28 -29.51
C GLY A 172 -1.83 22.21 -30.22
N VAL A 173 -1.55 21.95 -31.50
CA VAL A 173 -1.03 22.97 -32.43
C VAL A 173 -1.79 22.79 -33.73
N ASP A 174 -2.69 23.74 -33.97
CA ASP A 174 -3.41 23.91 -35.22
C ASP A 174 -2.43 24.06 -36.39
N LEU A 175 -2.66 23.27 -37.44
CA LEU A 175 -2.43 23.64 -38.84
C LEU A 175 -3.73 23.38 -39.60
#